data_AF-A0A968QCE9-F1
#
_entry.id   AF-A0A968QCE9-F1
#
_cell.length_a   1.000
_cell.length_b   1.000
_cell.length_c   1.000
_cell.angle_alpha   90.00
_cell.angle_beta   90.00
_cell.angle_gamma   90.00
#
_symmetry.space_group_name_H-M   'P 1'
#
loop_
_entity.id
_entity.type
_entity.pdbx_description
1 polymer ?
#
loop_
_entity_poly.entity_id
_entity_poly.type
_entity_poly.pdbx_seq_one_letter_code
_entity_poly.pdbx_strand_id
1 'polypeptide(L)'
;MPTIRRLVMLYALAGVDCVDVAADVAVVAAARQGFEDAVRLARYLGHRHHRLADLPWLMISLNDSEDPHFRKAYFEAAHCPTDCDRPCETLCPTAAIQFTGMGQGGVIPNLCYGCGRCLAVCPINHIVAQSHQSKPEDFSPEGLSQIDAVEIHTQAGRQQEFADLWQRLTPWRSQLN
;
A
#
# COMPACT_ATOMS: atom_id res chain seq x y z
N MET A 1 10.55 -5.43 1.90
CA MET A 1 9.76 -5.94 0.75
C MET A 1 10.56 -5.79 -0.56
N PRO A 2 11.22 -6.85 -1.07
CA PRO A 2 12.19 -6.73 -2.16
C PRO A 2 11.63 -6.18 -3.48
N THR A 3 10.39 -6.54 -3.83
CA THR A 3 9.77 -6.11 -5.09
C THR A 3 9.49 -4.61 -5.11
N ILE A 4 8.90 -4.06 -4.04
CA ILE A 4 8.62 -2.62 -3.93
C ILE A 4 9.91 -1.82 -4.04
N ARG A 5 10.92 -2.16 -3.23
CA ARG A 5 12.25 -1.52 -3.27
C ARG A 5 12.84 -1.48 -4.68
N ARG A 6 12.77 -2.59 -5.43
CA ARG A 6 13.28 -2.67 -6.82
C ARG A 6 12.46 -1.83 -7.79
N LEU A 7 11.13 -1.85 -7.70
CA LEU A 7 10.26 -1.04 -8.57
C LEU A 7 10.48 0.46 -8.34
N VAL A 8 10.54 0.88 -7.08
CA VAL A 8 10.81 2.27 -6.71
C VAL A 8 12.18 2.72 -7.21
N MET A 9 13.22 1.88 -7.06
CA MET A 9 14.53 2.14 -7.66
C MET A 9 14.45 2.38 -9.16
N LEU A 10 13.76 1.49 -9.90
CA LEU A 10 13.62 1.60 -11.36
C LEU A 10 12.85 2.86 -11.77
N TYR A 11 11.76 3.19 -11.10
CA TYR A 11 10.98 4.40 -11.39
C TYR A 11 11.76 5.68 -11.10
N ALA A 12 12.50 5.72 -9.99
CA ALA A 12 13.39 6.85 -9.70
C ALA A 12 14.46 7.02 -10.79
N LEU A 13 15.07 5.92 -11.25
CA LEU A 13 16.05 5.96 -12.36
C LEU A 13 15.41 6.37 -13.70
N ALA A 14 14.14 6.06 -13.92
CA ALA A 14 13.38 6.53 -15.08
C ALA A 14 13.09 8.05 -15.03
N GLY A 15 13.24 8.66 -13.86
CA GLY A 15 13.06 10.10 -13.63
C GLY A 15 11.60 10.51 -13.50
N VAL A 16 10.80 9.71 -12.76
CA VAL A 16 9.46 10.13 -12.34
C VAL A 16 9.55 11.24 -11.28
N ASP A 17 8.55 12.11 -11.20
CA ASP A 17 8.52 13.20 -10.22
C ASP A 17 8.02 12.75 -8.84
N CYS A 18 7.16 11.73 -8.81
CA CYS A 18 6.54 11.21 -7.60
C CYS A 18 6.33 9.69 -7.72
N VAL A 19 6.46 9.00 -6.59
CA VAL A 19 6.09 7.61 -6.44
C VAL A 19 5.03 7.53 -5.35
N ASP A 20 3.81 7.21 -5.75
CA ASP A 20 2.72 6.90 -4.83
C ASP A 20 2.79 5.42 -4.38
N VAL A 21 2.69 5.20 -3.07
CA VAL A 21 2.72 3.88 -2.45
C VAL A 21 1.63 3.76 -1.39
N ALA A 22 1.28 2.51 -1.05
CA ALA A 22 0.34 2.24 0.02
C ALA A 22 0.79 2.90 1.35
N ALA A 23 -0.17 3.49 2.06
CA ALA A 23 0.01 4.06 3.39
C ALA A 23 0.26 2.95 4.44
N ASP A 24 1.46 2.37 4.39
CA ASP A 24 1.96 1.31 5.26
C ASP A 24 3.44 1.56 5.55
N VAL A 25 3.82 1.44 6.84
CA VAL A 25 5.17 1.76 7.32
C VAL A 25 6.25 0.91 6.63
N ALA A 26 5.99 -0.38 6.41
CA ALA A 26 6.95 -1.27 5.77
C ALA A 26 7.09 -1.00 4.26
N VAL A 27 6.01 -0.54 3.62
CA VAL A 27 6.00 -0.11 2.22
C VAL A 27 6.80 1.18 2.05
N VAL A 28 6.55 2.20 2.87
CA VAL A 28 7.29 3.48 2.87
C VAL A 28 8.78 3.24 3.09
N ALA A 29 9.15 2.44 4.07
CA ALA A 29 10.55 2.10 4.34
C ALA A 29 11.20 1.37 3.15
N ALA A 30 10.49 0.43 2.50
CA ALA A 30 10.99 -0.25 1.32
C ALA A 30 11.17 0.70 0.12
N ALA A 31 10.27 1.68 -0.05
CA ALA A 31 10.36 2.69 -1.10
C ALA A 31 11.59 3.60 -0.90
N ARG A 32 11.83 4.11 0.32
CA ARG A 32 13.02 4.90 0.64
C ARG A 32 14.33 4.14 0.38
N GLN A 33 14.39 2.86 0.74
CA GLN A 33 15.53 2.01 0.36
C GLN A 33 15.70 1.88 -1.16
N GLY A 34 14.61 1.93 -1.93
CA GLY A 34 14.63 1.92 -3.40
C GLY A 34 15.25 3.20 -3.96
N PHE A 35 14.91 4.36 -3.40
CA PHE A 35 15.55 5.63 -3.76
C PHE A 35 17.05 5.64 -3.44
N GLU A 36 17.46 5.13 -2.27
CA GLU A 36 18.88 5.00 -1.95
C GLU A 36 19.63 4.09 -2.94
N ASP A 37 19.01 2.98 -3.35
CA ASP A 37 19.57 2.09 -4.36
C ASP A 37 19.70 2.79 -5.73
N ALA A 38 18.71 3.59 -6.12
CA ALA A 38 18.74 4.34 -7.37
C ALA A 38 19.93 5.31 -7.38
N VAL A 39 20.13 6.04 -6.27
CA VAL A 39 21.27 6.95 -6.10
C VAL A 39 22.60 6.19 -6.14
N ARG A 40 22.71 5.04 -5.44
CA ARG A 40 23.91 4.20 -5.47
C ARG A 40 24.23 3.73 -6.89
N LEU A 41 23.24 3.20 -7.60
CA LEU A 41 23.41 2.66 -8.95
C LEU A 41 23.77 3.75 -9.97
N ALA A 42 23.11 4.91 -9.91
CA ALA A 42 23.40 6.02 -10.82
C ALA A 42 24.84 6.55 -10.65
N ARG A 43 25.32 6.65 -9.41
CA ARG A 43 26.72 6.99 -9.12
C ARG A 43 27.68 5.94 -9.69
N TYR A 44 27.38 4.66 -9.51
CA TYR A 44 28.21 3.56 -10.00
C TYR A 44 28.33 3.56 -11.54
N LEU A 45 27.23 3.84 -12.25
CA LEU A 45 27.20 3.86 -13.72
C LEU A 45 27.84 5.11 -14.33
N GLY A 46 28.34 6.06 -13.53
CA GLY A 46 28.93 7.30 -14.03
C GLY A 46 27.95 8.20 -14.78
N HIS A 47 26.64 7.94 -14.67
CA HIS A 47 25.62 8.75 -15.29
C HIS A 47 25.55 10.10 -14.59
N ARG A 48 26.00 11.17 -15.27
CA ARG A 48 25.68 12.55 -14.91
C ARG A 48 24.25 12.91 -15.30
N HIS A 49 23.29 12.02 -15.06
CA HIS A 49 21.89 12.34 -15.30
C HIS A 49 21.47 13.45 -14.33
N HIS A 50 21.28 14.64 -14.87
CA HIS A 50 20.83 15.85 -14.19
C HIS A 50 19.50 15.66 -13.41
N ARG A 51 18.79 14.55 -13.65
CA ARG A 51 17.48 14.23 -13.05
C ARG A 51 17.51 13.52 -11.69
N LEU A 52 18.67 13.09 -11.18
CA LEU A 52 18.78 12.53 -9.81
C LEU A 52 19.30 13.54 -8.80
N ALA A 53 19.48 14.80 -9.21
CA ALA A 53 19.78 15.88 -8.27
C ALA A 53 18.64 16.03 -7.25
N ASP A 54 17.41 15.76 -7.68
CA ASP A 54 16.22 15.72 -6.85
C ASP A 54 15.62 14.31 -6.92
N LEU A 55 15.47 13.64 -5.77
CA LEU A 55 14.76 12.38 -5.70
C LEU A 55 13.25 12.61 -5.94
N PRO A 56 12.52 11.63 -6.51
CA PRO A 56 11.07 11.74 -6.62
C PRO A 56 10.45 11.89 -5.22
N TRP A 57 9.33 12.59 -5.13
CA TRP A 57 8.54 12.61 -3.90
C TRP A 57 8.01 11.21 -3.59
N LEU A 58 8.10 10.80 -2.33
CA LEU A 58 7.37 9.65 -1.81
C LEU A 58 6.01 10.11 -1.29
N MET A 59 4.96 9.71 -2.00
CA MET A 59 3.57 10.01 -1.65
C MET A 59 2.90 8.78 -1.04
N ILE A 60 1.97 9.01 -0.11
CA ILE A 60 0.98 8.02 0.29
C ILE A 60 -0.43 8.57 0.10
N SER A 61 -1.38 7.68 -0.17
CA SER A 61 -2.80 8.03 -0.23
C SER A 61 -3.55 7.58 1.03
N LEU A 62 -4.40 8.45 1.55
CA LEU A 62 -5.29 8.21 2.69
C LEU A 62 -6.74 8.51 2.27
N ASN A 63 -7.69 7.76 2.80
CA ASN A 63 -9.12 8.01 2.63
C ASN A 63 -9.72 8.69 3.87
N ASP A 64 -10.53 9.72 3.66
CA ASP A 64 -11.23 10.43 4.74
C ASP A 64 -12.39 9.63 5.37
N SER A 65 -12.93 8.67 4.63
CA SER A 65 -14.03 7.78 5.03
C SER A 65 -14.04 6.51 4.16
N GLU A 66 -15.14 5.75 4.14
CA GLU A 66 -15.25 4.56 3.28
C GLU A 66 -14.98 4.90 1.81
N ASP A 67 -14.05 4.16 1.22
CA ASP A 67 -13.62 4.28 -0.17
C ASP A 67 -13.49 2.88 -0.78
N PRO A 68 -14.21 2.55 -1.87
CA PRO A 68 -14.12 1.26 -2.55
C PRO A 68 -12.72 0.90 -3.05
N HIS A 69 -11.83 1.86 -3.24
CA HIS A 69 -10.44 1.63 -3.63
C HIS A 69 -9.59 1.15 -2.44
N PHE A 70 -9.99 1.51 -1.21
CA PHE A 70 -9.32 1.10 0.02
C PHE A 70 -10.07 -0.07 0.64
N ARG A 71 -9.80 -1.27 0.13
CA ARG A 71 -10.45 -2.50 0.60
C ARG A 71 -9.50 -3.66 0.68
N LYS A 72 -9.79 -4.61 1.56
CA LYS A 72 -9.07 -5.89 1.66
C LYS A 72 -10.06 -7.04 1.58
N ALA A 73 -9.57 -8.18 1.11
CA ALA A 73 -10.36 -9.40 1.12
C ALA A 73 -10.53 -9.89 2.56
N TYR A 74 -11.71 -10.43 2.87
CA TYR A 74 -12.00 -11.08 4.14
C TYR A 74 -12.90 -12.28 3.92
N PHE A 75 -12.67 -13.34 4.69
CA PHE A 75 -13.57 -14.47 4.84
C PHE A 75 -13.19 -15.23 6.12
N GLU A 76 -14.14 -15.95 6.69
CA GLU A 76 -13.87 -16.90 7.76
C GLU A 76 -13.49 -18.26 7.15
N ALA A 77 -12.28 -18.74 7.45
CA ALA A 77 -11.79 -20.01 6.90
C ALA A 77 -12.65 -21.22 7.29
N ALA A 78 -13.30 -21.16 8.46
CA ALA A 78 -14.21 -22.20 8.95
C ALA A 78 -15.42 -22.45 8.04
N HIS A 79 -15.81 -21.46 7.25
CA HIS A 79 -16.92 -21.54 6.30
C HIS A 79 -16.47 -21.95 4.88
N CYS A 80 -15.18 -22.25 4.68
CA CYS A 80 -14.70 -22.80 3.43
C CYS A 80 -14.90 -24.33 3.42
N PRO A 81 -15.60 -24.89 2.40
CA PRO A 81 -15.78 -26.34 2.28
C PRO A 81 -14.43 -27.07 2.25
N THR A 82 -14.39 -28.24 2.88
CA THR A 82 -13.16 -29.07 2.93
C THR A 82 -12.78 -29.63 1.57
N ASP A 83 -13.74 -29.75 0.65
CA ASP A 83 -13.61 -30.20 -0.74
C ASP A 83 -13.46 -29.04 -1.75
N CYS A 84 -13.27 -27.80 -1.28
CA CYS A 84 -12.99 -26.67 -2.16
C CYS A 84 -11.58 -26.77 -2.75
N ASP A 85 -11.45 -26.58 -4.07
CA ASP A 85 -10.16 -26.53 -4.77
C ASP A 85 -9.34 -25.25 -4.48
N ARG A 86 -9.93 -24.30 -3.74
CA ARG A 86 -9.32 -23.03 -3.27
C ARG A 86 -8.55 -22.26 -4.35
N PRO A 87 -9.17 -21.93 -5.50
CA PRO A 87 -8.52 -21.15 -6.56
C PRO A 87 -8.05 -19.76 -6.09
N CYS A 88 -8.64 -19.24 -5.01
CA CYS A 88 -8.27 -17.98 -4.39
C CYS A 88 -6.84 -17.97 -3.79
N GLU A 89 -6.33 -19.11 -3.30
CA GLU A 89 -4.95 -19.22 -2.78
C GLU A 89 -3.94 -19.03 -3.92
N THR A 90 -4.07 -19.83 -4.98
CA THR A 90 -3.14 -19.82 -6.11
C THR A 90 -3.20 -18.54 -6.94
N LEU A 91 -4.36 -17.91 -7.03
CA LEU A 91 -4.53 -16.67 -7.80
C LEU A 91 -3.98 -15.45 -7.06
N CYS A 92 -3.81 -15.52 -5.74
CA CYS A 92 -3.38 -14.38 -4.94
C CYS A 92 -1.91 -14.03 -5.26
N PRO A 93 -1.63 -12.90 -5.93
CA PRO A 93 -0.27 -12.59 -6.41
C PRO A 93 0.74 -12.33 -5.28
N THR A 94 0.24 -12.04 -4.07
CA THR A 94 1.06 -11.80 -2.88
C THR A 94 0.98 -12.94 -1.87
N ALA A 95 0.34 -14.08 -2.23
CA ALA A 95 0.10 -15.21 -1.33
C ALA A 95 -0.54 -14.77 0.01
N ALA A 96 -1.43 -13.79 -0.05
CA ALA A 96 -2.12 -13.25 1.12
C ALA A 96 -3.20 -14.20 1.65
N ILE A 97 -3.64 -15.18 0.88
CA ILE A 97 -4.61 -16.19 1.32
C ILE A 97 -3.83 -17.45 1.63
N GLN A 98 -3.87 -17.90 2.88
CA GLN A 98 -3.13 -19.07 3.35
C GLN A 98 -4.04 -19.90 4.25
N PHE A 99 -4.15 -21.19 3.96
CA PHE A 99 -4.82 -22.15 4.84
C PHE A 99 -3.78 -22.96 5.60
N THR A 100 -3.88 -22.97 6.93
CA THR A 100 -2.97 -23.71 7.81
C THR A 100 -3.53 -25.06 8.23
N GLY A 101 -4.79 -25.33 7.93
CA GLY A 101 -5.50 -26.56 8.27
C GLY A 101 -6.95 -26.53 7.76
N MET A 102 -7.72 -27.58 8.03
CA MET A 102 -9.16 -27.59 7.73
C MET A 102 -9.87 -26.51 8.57
N GLY A 103 -10.55 -25.57 7.91
CA GLY A 103 -11.24 -24.47 8.58
C GLY A 103 -10.32 -23.43 9.25
N GLN A 104 -9.01 -23.50 9.02
CA GLN A 104 -8.02 -22.63 9.67
C GLN A 104 -7.17 -21.85 8.65
N GLY A 105 -6.85 -20.61 8.98
CA GLY A 105 -6.13 -19.69 8.11
C GLY A 105 -7.02 -18.52 7.69
N GLY A 106 -6.81 -18.01 6.47
CA GLY A 106 -7.59 -16.90 5.93
C GLY A 106 -6.73 -15.90 5.17
N VAL A 107 -7.16 -14.65 5.17
CA VAL A 107 -6.41 -13.53 4.57
C VAL A 107 -5.43 -12.96 5.59
N ILE A 108 -4.16 -12.90 5.23
CA ILE A 108 -3.11 -12.16 5.95
C ILE A 108 -3.21 -10.69 5.51
N PRO A 109 -3.70 -9.77 6.37
CA PRO A 109 -4.06 -8.43 5.94
C PRO A 109 -2.88 -7.62 5.38
N ASN A 110 -1.66 -7.86 5.89
CA ASN A 110 -0.46 -7.14 5.47
C ASN A 110 0.04 -7.55 4.08
N LEU A 111 -0.41 -8.70 3.56
CA LEU A 111 -0.07 -9.15 2.21
C LEU A 111 -1.21 -8.83 1.22
N CYS A 112 -2.42 -8.57 1.70
CA CYS A 112 -3.57 -8.26 0.85
C CYS A 112 -3.57 -6.77 0.50
N TYR A 113 -3.28 -6.44 -0.77
CA TYR A 113 -3.36 -5.06 -1.28
C TYR A 113 -4.71 -4.74 -1.97
N GLY A 114 -5.74 -5.58 -1.79
CA GLY A 114 -7.09 -5.23 -2.24
C GLY A 114 -7.40 -5.41 -3.73
N CYS A 115 -6.56 -6.12 -4.50
CA CYS A 115 -6.77 -6.29 -5.96
C CYS A 115 -8.11 -6.91 -6.38
N GLY A 116 -8.80 -7.56 -5.46
CA GLY A 116 -10.12 -8.14 -5.68
C GLY A 116 -10.17 -9.42 -6.51
N ARG A 117 -9.04 -9.92 -7.02
CA ARG A 117 -8.99 -11.13 -7.89
C ARG A 117 -9.63 -12.36 -7.24
N CYS A 118 -9.44 -12.53 -5.94
CA CYS A 118 -9.98 -13.66 -5.18
C CYS A 118 -11.52 -13.64 -5.06
N LEU A 119 -12.16 -12.46 -5.10
CA LEU A 119 -13.63 -12.35 -4.96
C LEU A 119 -14.33 -13.04 -6.14
N ALA A 120 -13.86 -12.77 -7.36
CA ALA A 120 -14.49 -13.29 -8.57
C ALA A 120 -14.32 -14.80 -8.80
N VAL A 121 -13.35 -15.43 -8.13
CA VAL A 121 -13.02 -16.86 -8.34
C VAL A 121 -13.46 -17.76 -7.20
N CYS A 122 -13.99 -17.22 -6.10
CA CYS A 122 -14.50 -18.03 -5.00
C CYS A 122 -15.74 -18.81 -5.46
N PRO A 123 -15.72 -20.16 -5.51
CA PRO A 123 -16.83 -20.94 -6.06
C PRO A 123 -18.15 -20.79 -5.29
N ILE A 124 -18.05 -20.47 -4.00
CA ILE A 124 -19.18 -20.27 -3.10
C ILE A 124 -19.45 -18.79 -2.77
N ASN A 125 -18.74 -17.86 -3.43
CA ASN A 125 -18.89 -16.42 -3.24
C ASN A 125 -18.77 -15.95 -1.77
N HIS A 126 -17.90 -16.60 -0.99
CA HIS A 126 -17.74 -16.36 0.45
C HIS A 126 -16.72 -15.26 0.78
N ILE A 127 -15.88 -14.87 -0.18
CA ILE A 127 -14.88 -13.82 0.02
C ILE A 127 -15.52 -12.45 -0.23
N VAL A 128 -15.50 -11.60 0.79
CA VAL A 128 -16.03 -10.23 0.73
C VAL A 128 -14.90 -9.20 0.70
N ALA A 129 -15.21 -8.02 0.16
CA ALA A 129 -14.37 -6.85 0.26
C ALA A 129 -14.78 -6.05 1.49
N GLN A 130 -13.87 -5.87 2.43
CA GLN A 130 -14.07 -5.00 3.59
C GLN A 130 -13.28 -3.71 3.39
N SER A 131 -13.91 -2.58 3.72
CA SER A 131 -13.23 -1.29 3.77
C SER A 131 -11.99 -1.39 4.66
N HIS A 132 -10.90 -0.81 4.17
CA HIS A 132 -9.67 -0.63 4.89
C HIS A 132 -9.39 0.87 4.97
N GLN A 133 -8.88 1.34 6.09
CA GLN A 133 -8.51 2.74 6.24
C GLN A 133 -7.18 2.77 6.97
N SER A 134 -6.15 3.21 6.27
CA SER A 134 -4.87 3.57 6.89
C SER A 134 -5.06 4.86 7.65
N LYS A 135 -4.43 4.95 8.83
CA LYS A 135 -4.58 6.10 9.72
C LYS A 135 -3.27 6.86 9.83
N PRO A 136 -3.29 8.20 9.87
CA PRO A 136 -2.08 8.98 10.15
C PRO A 136 -1.35 8.52 11.44
N GLU A 137 -2.09 8.02 12.42
CA GLU A 137 -1.56 7.57 13.71
C GLU A 137 -0.82 6.22 13.62
N ASP A 138 -0.90 5.51 12.48
CA ASP A 138 -0.14 4.29 12.25
C ASP A 138 1.35 4.57 12.01
N PHE A 139 1.73 5.84 11.77
CA PHE A 139 3.10 6.26 11.53
C PHE A 139 3.71 6.92 12.76
N SER A 140 4.91 6.48 13.15
CA SER A 140 5.72 7.19 14.16
C SER A 140 6.25 8.51 13.59
N PRO A 141 6.70 9.47 14.42
CA PRO A 141 7.35 10.70 13.94
C PRO A 141 8.50 10.46 12.95
N GLU A 142 9.29 9.39 13.14
CA GLU A 142 10.35 8.97 12.21
C GLU A 142 9.81 8.33 10.93
N GLY A 143 8.62 7.73 10.98
CA GLY A 143 7.89 7.31 9.80
C GLY A 143 7.40 8.50 8.98
N LEU A 144 6.99 9.59 9.63
CA LEU A 144 6.51 10.82 8.97
C LEU A 144 7.60 11.51 8.17
N SER A 145 8.81 11.57 8.72
CA SER A 145 9.95 12.22 8.04
C SER A 145 10.40 11.49 6.78
N GLN A 146 9.85 10.30 6.55
CA GLN A 146 10.04 9.52 5.34
C GLN A 146 8.92 9.73 4.33
N ILE A 147 7.99 10.68 4.50
CA ILE A 147 6.89 10.92 3.55
C ILE A 147 6.99 12.37 3.07
N ASP A 148 7.01 12.57 1.75
CA ASP A 148 7.15 13.90 1.15
C ASP A 148 5.80 14.55 0.84
N ALA A 149 4.78 13.73 0.55
CA ALA A 149 3.44 14.18 0.18
C ALA A 149 2.35 13.22 0.67
N VAL A 150 1.14 13.74 0.88
CA VAL A 150 -0.06 12.96 1.20
C VAL A 150 -1.18 13.31 0.23
N GLU A 151 -1.74 12.31 -0.42
CA GLU A 151 -2.99 12.43 -1.16
C GLU A 151 -4.17 12.08 -0.26
N ILE A 152 -5.21 12.91 -0.26
CA ILE A 152 -6.45 12.64 0.47
C ILE A 152 -7.55 12.31 -0.54
N HIS A 153 -8.02 11.08 -0.49
CA HIS A 153 -9.24 10.66 -1.17
C HIS A 153 -10.46 11.17 -0.38
N THR A 154 -11.30 11.94 -1.08
CA THR A 154 -12.53 12.54 -0.56
C THR A 154 -13.64 12.52 -1.62
N GLN A 155 -14.87 12.85 -1.24
CA GLN A 155 -16.03 12.90 -2.13
C GLN A 155 -16.86 14.17 -1.89
N ALA A 156 -17.65 14.57 -2.90
CA ALA A 156 -18.56 15.69 -2.77
C ALA A 156 -19.53 15.47 -1.60
N GLY A 157 -19.64 16.46 -0.70
CA GLY A 157 -20.47 16.37 0.50
C GLY A 157 -19.77 15.84 1.76
N ARG A 158 -18.48 15.50 1.69
CA ARG A 158 -17.67 15.01 2.83
C ARG A 158 -16.76 16.07 3.43
N GLN A 159 -17.20 17.33 3.47
CA GLN A 159 -16.35 18.43 3.93
C GLN A 159 -15.91 18.25 5.39
N GLN A 160 -16.76 17.66 6.23
CA GLN A 160 -16.44 17.44 7.64
C GLN A 160 -15.39 16.34 7.81
N GLU A 161 -15.56 15.20 7.12
CA GLU A 161 -14.62 14.08 7.16
C GLU A 161 -13.25 14.48 6.60
N PHE A 162 -13.23 15.23 5.50
CA PHE A 162 -12.00 15.83 4.98
C PHE A 162 -11.34 16.74 6.02
N ALA A 163 -12.11 17.63 6.65
CA ALA A 163 -11.58 18.54 7.66
C ALA A 163 -11.02 17.79 8.89
N ASP A 164 -11.68 16.74 9.32
CA ASP A 164 -11.26 15.90 10.45
C ASP A 164 -9.94 15.16 10.13
N LEU A 165 -9.84 14.54 8.94
CA LEU A 165 -8.59 13.93 8.49
C LEU A 165 -7.48 14.98 8.32
N TRP A 166 -7.81 16.13 7.74
CA TRP A 166 -6.86 17.23 7.57
C TRP A 166 -6.34 17.75 8.92
N GLN A 167 -7.18 17.80 9.96
CA GLN A 167 -6.75 18.13 11.32
C GLN A 167 -5.85 17.05 11.91
N ARG A 168 -6.16 15.76 11.72
CA ARG A 168 -5.31 14.65 12.19
C ARG A 168 -3.92 14.64 11.54
N LEU A 169 -3.81 15.16 10.30
CA LEU A 169 -2.52 15.36 9.62
C LEU A 169 -1.71 16.56 10.14
N THR A 170 -2.21 17.33 11.12
CA THR A 170 -1.45 18.48 11.68
C THR A 170 -0.01 18.17 12.06
N PRO A 171 0.33 17.02 12.71
CA PRO A 171 1.72 16.68 13.04
C PRO A 171 2.63 16.50 11.81
N TRP A 172 2.03 16.26 10.64
CA TRP A 172 2.73 16.00 9.39
C TRP A 172 3.01 17.28 8.61
N ARG A 173 2.19 18.32 8.80
CA ARG A 173 2.17 19.53 7.95
C ARG A 173 3.51 20.27 7.84
N SER A 174 4.38 20.19 8.85
CA SER A 174 5.70 20.83 8.80
C SER A 174 6.72 20.06 7.95
N GLN A 175 6.40 18.83 7.53
CA GLN A 175 7.29 17.92 6.82
C GLN A 175 6.86 17.67 5.38
N LEU A 176 5.59 17.93 5.05
CA LEU A 176 5.05 17.82 3.70
C LEU A 176 5.50 19.01 2.85
N ASN A 177 5.82 18.76 1.58
CA ASN A 177 6.19 19.79 0.60
C ASN A 177 4.98 20.44 -0.08
#